data_AF-A0A7C0WQ90-F1
#
_entry.id   AF-A0A7C0WQ90-F1
#
_cell.length_a   1.000
_cell.length_b   1.000
_cell.length_c   1.000
_cell.angle_alpha   90.00
_cell.angle_beta   90.00
_cell.angle_gamma   90.00
#
_symmetry.space_group_name_H-M   'P 1'
#
loop_
_entity.id
_entity.type
_entity.pdbx_description
1 polymer ?
#
loop_
_entity_poly.entity_id
_entity_poly.type
_entity_poly.pdbx_seq_one_letter_code
_entity_poly.pdbx_strand_id
1 'polypeptide(L)'
;MEVDRSESTAASGAVQAAAAVTRGLKEFLAEFGAATDTGVDHFRNRRWEDLHLLARRRLDLYEGHVGSVVERLRAGATPELWAEVKAAFVDLAPVDVSDIAATFYNSVTRRLFETVGVDSAVEFVAPGVGGVDEAIGMRAVDVSSDLEEGLRTLLVAADLAPTWRHLTRDVTLAGDEIRQRIRYLGLG
;
A
#
# COMPACT_ATOMS: atom_id res chain seq x y z
N MET A 1 -1.82 -44.19 16.97
CA MET A 1 -2.99 -43.30 16.91
C MET A 1 -2.71 -42.11 17.82
N GLU A 2 -1.72 -41.30 17.45
CA GLU A 2 -1.19 -40.18 18.26
C GLU A 2 -0.69 -39.06 17.33
N VAL A 3 -0.22 -39.44 16.13
CA VAL A 3 0.15 -38.55 15.01
C VAL A 3 -0.98 -37.58 14.59
N ASP A 4 -2.24 -38.02 14.58
CA ASP A 4 -3.40 -37.26 14.07
C ASP A 4 -3.78 -36.03 14.95
N ARG A 5 -3.55 -36.08 16.27
CA ARG A 5 -3.82 -34.92 17.15
C ARG A 5 -2.72 -33.88 17.09
N SER A 6 -1.47 -34.29 16.97
CA SER A 6 -0.32 -33.36 16.92
C SER A 6 -0.34 -32.54 15.62
N GLU A 7 -0.63 -33.17 14.48
CA GLU A 7 -0.82 -32.47 13.19
C GLU A 7 -2.03 -31.52 13.23
N SER A 8 -3.16 -31.95 13.80
CA SER A 8 -4.35 -31.08 13.92
C SER A 8 -4.13 -29.86 14.81
N THR A 9 -3.30 -29.98 15.86
CA THR A 9 -3.01 -28.86 16.79
C THR A 9 -2.00 -27.89 16.19
N ALA A 10 -0.98 -28.39 15.49
CA ALA A 10 -0.01 -27.57 14.75
C ALA A 10 -0.69 -26.77 13.63
N ALA A 11 -1.56 -27.42 12.83
CA ALA A 11 -2.35 -26.77 11.80
C ALA A 11 -3.27 -25.66 12.37
N SER A 12 -3.88 -25.91 13.54
CA SER A 12 -4.67 -24.89 14.25
C SER A 12 -3.81 -23.71 14.71
N GLY A 13 -2.60 -23.96 15.21
CA GLY A 13 -1.65 -22.92 15.60
C GLY A 13 -1.17 -22.08 14.41
N ALA A 14 -0.88 -22.73 13.28
CA ALA A 14 -0.45 -22.06 12.05
C ALA A 14 -1.52 -21.12 11.51
N VAL A 15 -2.77 -21.58 11.45
CA VAL A 15 -3.92 -20.78 11.02
C VAL A 15 -4.15 -19.59 11.96
N GLN A 16 -4.02 -19.78 13.27
CA GLN A 16 -4.15 -18.68 14.24
C GLN A 16 -3.07 -17.62 14.07
N ALA A 17 -1.82 -18.02 13.89
CA ALA A 17 -0.71 -17.09 13.64
C ALA A 17 -0.88 -16.36 12.30
N ALA A 18 -1.26 -17.07 11.23
CA ALA A 18 -1.54 -16.46 9.93
C ALA A 18 -2.70 -15.44 9.99
N ALA A 19 -3.74 -15.76 10.76
CA ALA A 19 -4.85 -14.84 11.01
C ALA A 19 -4.41 -13.60 11.80
N ALA A 20 -3.48 -13.73 12.75
CA ALA A 20 -2.92 -12.60 13.50
C ALA A 20 -2.09 -11.68 12.59
N VAL A 21 -1.24 -12.23 11.71
CA VAL A 21 -0.48 -11.44 10.71
C VAL A 21 -1.42 -10.75 9.74
N THR A 22 -2.41 -11.48 9.20
CA THR A 22 -3.42 -10.94 8.27
C THR A 22 -4.22 -9.81 8.92
N ARG A 23 -4.59 -9.96 10.20
CA ARG A 23 -5.30 -8.91 10.93
C ARG A 23 -4.44 -7.66 11.08
N GLY A 24 -3.18 -7.80 11.49
CA GLY A 24 -2.26 -6.65 11.59
C GLY A 24 -2.05 -5.94 10.25
N LEU A 25 -1.97 -6.69 9.15
CA LEU A 25 -1.92 -6.11 7.80
C LEU A 25 -3.19 -5.31 7.49
N LYS A 26 -4.38 -5.85 7.74
CA LYS A 26 -5.65 -5.17 7.49
C LYS A 26 -5.81 -3.91 8.35
N GLU A 27 -5.41 -3.99 9.62
CA GLU A 27 -5.38 -2.83 10.54
C GLU A 27 -4.44 -1.75 10.02
N PHE A 28 -3.23 -2.11 9.59
CA PHE A 28 -2.28 -1.18 8.96
C PHE A 28 -2.85 -0.53 7.69
N LEU A 29 -3.39 -1.31 6.76
CA LEU A 29 -3.94 -0.80 5.49
C LEU A 29 -5.12 0.15 5.74
N ALA A 30 -6.01 -0.20 6.67
CA ALA A 30 -7.15 0.63 7.04
C ALA A 30 -6.69 1.97 7.63
N GLU A 31 -5.74 1.96 8.56
CA GLU A 31 -5.19 3.18 9.16
C GLU A 31 -4.40 4.02 8.15
N PHE A 32 -3.64 3.38 7.26
CA PHE A 32 -2.90 4.06 6.19
C PHE A 32 -3.85 4.72 5.18
N GLY A 33 -4.94 4.03 4.81
CA GLY A 33 -6.01 4.56 3.96
C GLY A 33 -6.70 5.76 4.61
N ALA A 34 -7.15 5.61 5.86
CA ALA A 34 -7.79 6.70 6.61
C ALA A 34 -6.87 7.92 6.77
N ALA A 35 -5.57 7.71 6.99
CA ALA A 35 -4.58 8.77 7.03
C ALA A 35 -4.42 9.45 5.66
N THR A 36 -4.48 8.68 4.56
CA THR A 36 -4.43 9.24 3.19
C THR A 36 -5.63 10.15 2.93
N ASP A 37 -6.84 9.70 3.25
CA ASP A 37 -8.07 10.48 3.09
C ASP A 37 -8.06 11.76 3.94
N THR A 38 -7.58 11.64 5.17
CA THR A 38 -7.42 12.79 6.08
C THR A 38 -6.44 13.82 5.52
N GLY A 39 -5.40 13.38 4.81
CA GLY A 39 -4.44 14.26 4.14
C GLY A 39 -5.09 15.14 3.06
N VAL A 40 -6.04 14.59 2.31
CA VAL A 40 -6.83 15.34 1.31
C VAL A 40 -7.61 16.48 1.98
N ASP A 41 -8.26 16.19 3.11
CA ASP A 41 -9.00 17.21 3.87
C ASP A 41 -8.09 18.28 4.48
N HIS A 42 -6.95 17.89 5.07
CA HIS A 42 -5.96 18.86 5.57
C HIS A 42 -5.47 19.80 4.46
N PHE A 43 -5.16 19.25 3.28
CA PHE A 43 -4.75 20.04 2.13
C PHE A 43 -5.83 21.06 1.72
N ARG A 44 -7.07 20.60 1.55
CA ARG A 44 -8.21 21.46 1.16
C ARG A 44 -8.47 22.59 2.15
N ASN A 45 -8.28 22.32 3.44
CA ASN A 45 -8.49 23.28 4.53
C ASN A 45 -7.21 24.05 4.93
N ARG A 46 -6.11 23.92 4.17
CA ARG A 46 -4.82 24.60 4.43
C ARG A 46 -4.23 24.32 5.82
N ARG A 47 -4.47 23.12 6.34
CA ARG A 47 -3.98 22.66 7.65
C ARG A 47 -2.57 22.09 7.52
N TRP A 48 -1.59 22.96 7.26
CA TRP A 48 -0.23 22.56 6.88
C TRP A 48 0.54 21.88 8.01
N GLU A 49 0.41 22.38 9.24
CA GLU A 49 1.04 21.77 10.41
C GLU A 49 0.48 20.36 10.65
N ASP A 50 -0.85 20.21 10.57
CA ASP A 50 -1.51 18.90 10.67
C ASP A 50 -1.05 17.95 9.57
N LEU A 51 -0.91 18.43 8.33
CA LEU A 51 -0.42 17.64 7.20
C LEU A 51 1.01 17.12 7.47
N HIS A 52 1.88 17.96 8.04
CA HIS A 52 3.24 17.56 8.41
C HIS A 52 3.24 16.50 9.52
N LEU A 53 2.44 16.70 10.57
CA LEU A 53 2.30 15.73 11.67
C LEU A 53 1.73 14.40 11.19
N LEU A 54 0.72 14.45 10.33
CA LEU A 54 0.11 13.28 9.71
C LEU A 54 1.12 12.49 8.88
N ALA A 55 1.94 13.17 8.06
CA ALA A 55 2.97 12.52 7.26
C ALA A 55 4.00 11.79 8.14
N ARG A 56 4.40 12.37 9.27
CA ARG A 56 5.29 11.69 10.24
C ARG A 56 4.61 10.48 10.86
N ARG A 57 3.37 10.63 11.35
CA ARG A 57 2.62 9.52 11.96
C ARG A 57 2.46 8.34 10.99
N ARG A 58 2.24 8.62 9.70
CA ARG A 58 2.11 7.57 8.66
C ARG A 58 3.38 6.73 8.50
N LEU A 59 4.56 7.31 8.68
CA LEU A 59 5.82 6.56 8.65
C LEU A 59 5.91 5.58 9.83
N ASP A 60 5.41 5.99 11.00
CA ASP A 60 5.45 5.19 12.22
C ASP A 60 4.40 4.04 12.22
N LEU A 61 3.32 4.15 11.44
CA LEU A 61 2.24 3.15 11.40
C LEU A 61 2.76 1.75 11.05
N TYR A 62 3.60 1.64 10.02
CA TYR A 62 4.09 0.35 9.55
C TYR A 62 4.86 -0.39 10.65
N GLU A 63 5.82 0.31 11.26
CA GLU A 63 6.64 -0.21 12.36
C GLU A 63 5.80 -0.58 13.58
N GLY A 64 4.81 0.24 13.93
CA GLY A 64 3.90 -0.02 15.04
C GLY A 64 3.08 -1.29 14.86
N HIS A 65 2.47 -1.48 13.68
CA HIS A 65 1.65 -2.66 13.38
C HIS A 65 2.49 -3.93 13.30
N VAL A 66 3.66 -3.88 12.64
CA VAL A 66 4.59 -5.02 12.60
C VAL A 66 5.05 -5.39 14.02
N GLY A 67 5.48 -4.41 14.82
CA GLY A 67 5.90 -4.63 16.21
C GLY A 67 4.81 -5.27 17.06
N SER A 68 3.56 -4.78 16.95
CA SER A 68 2.41 -5.36 17.67
C SER A 68 2.14 -6.82 17.30
N VAL A 69 2.28 -7.19 16.03
CA VAL A 69 2.14 -8.59 15.59
C VAL A 69 3.29 -9.44 16.14
N VAL A 70 4.52 -8.94 16.08
CA VAL A 70 5.71 -9.63 16.60
C VAL A 70 5.56 -9.92 18.10
N GLU A 71 5.18 -8.92 18.91
CA GLU A 71 4.98 -9.11 20.36
C GLU A 71 3.89 -10.15 20.66
N ARG A 72 2.83 -10.20 19.86
CA ARG A 72 1.76 -11.20 20.02
C ARG A 72 2.21 -12.64 19.69
N LEU A 73 3.11 -12.80 18.73
CA LEU A 73 3.49 -14.12 18.20
C LEU A 73 4.82 -14.66 18.75
N ARG A 74 5.68 -13.81 19.33
CA ARG A 74 7.06 -14.16 19.72
C ARG A 74 7.15 -15.40 20.61
N ALA A 75 6.20 -15.60 21.53
CA ALA A 75 6.25 -16.73 22.46
C ALA A 75 5.93 -18.10 21.84
N GLY A 76 5.27 -18.14 20.67
CA GLY A 76 4.81 -19.37 20.02
C GLY A 76 5.35 -19.58 18.61
N ALA A 77 6.06 -18.61 18.05
CA ALA A 77 6.63 -18.71 16.71
C ALA A 77 7.89 -19.58 16.73
N THR A 78 7.90 -20.67 15.96
CA THR A 78 9.10 -21.46 15.66
C THR A 78 9.29 -21.54 14.15
N PRO A 79 10.53 -21.77 13.67
CA PRO A 79 10.79 -21.93 12.24
C PRO A 79 9.95 -23.05 11.59
N GLU A 80 9.73 -24.16 12.30
CA GLU A 80 8.96 -25.31 11.81
C GLU A 80 7.49 -24.93 11.60
N LEU A 81 6.89 -24.23 12.57
CA LEU A 81 5.52 -23.73 12.47
C LEU A 81 5.38 -22.71 11.34
N TRP A 82 6.41 -21.88 11.11
CA TRP A 82 6.29 -20.74 10.24
C TRP A 82 6.14 -21.10 8.75
N ALA A 83 6.65 -22.25 8.33
CA ALA A 83 6.37 -22.78 6.99
C ALA A 83 4.88 -23.04 6.76
N GLU A 84 4.18 -23.59 7.76
CA GLU A 84 2.72 -23.78 7.72
C GLU A 84 1.98 -22.44 7.82
N VAL A 85 2.47 -21.51 8.64
CA VAL A 85 1.92 -20.15 8.74
C VAL A 85 1.99 -19.43 7.39
N LYS A 86 3.09 -19.57 6.67
CA LYS A 86 3.27 -18.97 5.33
C LYS A 86 2.21 -19.49 4.36
N ALA A 87 1.98 -20.80 4.35
CA ALA A 87 0.95 -21.42 3.50
C ALA A 87 -0.45 -20.92 3.86
N ALA A 88 -0.82 -20.93 5.15
CA ALA A 88 -2.11 -20.43 5.61
C ALA A 88 -2.29 -18.92 5.37
N PHE A 89 -1.20 -18.13 5.39
CA PHE A 89 -1.25 -16.70 5.12
C PHE A 89 -1.61 -16.40 3.66
N VAL A 90 -1.11 -17.18 2.70
CA VAL A 90 -1.45 -17.00 1.26
C VAL A 90 -2.96 -17.05 1.04
N ASP A 91 -3.67 -17.92 1.74
CA ASP A 91 -5.12 -18.08 1.60
C ASP A 91 -5.93 -16.96 2.30
N LEU A 92 -5.33 -16.28 3.28
CA LEU A 92 -6.00 -15.25 4.10
C LEU A 92 -5.68 -13.82 3.67
N ALA A 93 -4.53 -13.61 3.04
CA ALA A 93 -4.05 -12.30 2.64
C ALA A 93 -4.93 -11.68 1.55
N PRO A 94 -5.15 -10.36 1.56
CA PRO A 94 -5.85 -9.69 0.48
C PRO A 94 -5.07 -9.78 -0.84
N VAL A 95 -5.75 -10.15 -1.93
CA VAL A 95 -5.12 -10.40 -3.24
C VAL A 95 -4.73 -9.09 -3.95
N ASP A 96 -5.51 -8.03 -3.73
CA ASP A 96 -5.35 -6.68 -4.28
C ASP A 96 -4.06 -5.98 -3.84
N VAL A 97 -3.49 -6.38 -2.72
CA VAL A 97 -2.27 -5.80 -2.15
C VAL A 97 -1.20 -6.86 -1.90
N SER A 98 -1.12 -7.87 -2.78
CA SER A 98 -0.27 -9.05 -2.60
C SER A 98 1.20 -8.74 -2.31
N ASP A 99 1.80 -7.76 -2.97
CA ASP A 99 3.19 -7.35 -2.71
C ASP A 99 3.39 -6.66 -1.36
N ILE A 100 2.41 -5.83 -0.95
CA ILE A 100 2.41 -5.20 0.38
C ILE A 100 2.22 -6.27 1.46
N ALA A 101 1.33 -7.23 1.22
CA ALA A 101 1.06 -8.34 2.12
C ALA A 101 2.30 -9.20 2.33
N ALA A 102 3.00 -9.57 1.24
CA ALA A 102 4.25 -10.33 1.29
C ALA A 102 5.34 -9.55 2.05
N THR A 103 5.47 -8.25 1.80
CA THR A 103 6.44 -7.39 2.49
C THR A 103 6.14 -7.28 3.98
N PHE A 104 4.87 -7.07 4.36
CA PHE A 104 4.45 -7.02 5.76
C PHE A 104 4.73 -8.35 6.48
N TYR A 105 4.39 -9.47 5.85
CA TYR A 105 4.67 -10.80 6.37
C TYR A 105 6.18 -11.04 6.58
N ASN A 106 7.01 -10.70 5.59
CA ASN A 106 8.47 -10.82 5.70
C ASN A 106 9.03 -9.94 6.83
N SER A 107 8.51 -8.73 7.01
CA SER A 107 8.90 -7.83 8.11
C SER A 107 8.59 -8.38 9.49
N VAL A 108 7.47 -9.09 9.66
CA VAL A 108 7.14 -9.82 10.90
C VAL A 108 8.09 -11.01 11.08
N THR A 109 8.25 -11.81 10.02
CA THR A 109 9.11 -13.01 10.01
C THR A 109 10.54 -12.70 10.45
N ARG A 110 11.17 -11.69 9.83
CA ARG A 110 12.55 -11.29 10.13
C ARG A 110 12.73 -10.80 11.56
N ARG A 111 11.72 -10.14 12.13
CA ARG A 111 11.75 -9.68 13.53
C ARG A 111 11.50 -10.79 14.54
N LEU A 112 10.81 -11.87 14.15
CA LEU A 112 10.60 -13.04 15.00
C LEU A 112 11.85 -13.91 15.10
N PHE A 113 12.58 -14.07 13.99
CA PHE A 113 13.69 -15.03 13.91
C PHE A 113 15.09 -14.41 13.80
N GLU A 114 15.18 -13.08 13.78
CA GLU A 114 16.46 -12.35 13.60
C GLU A 114 17.25 -12.85 12.39
N THR A 115 16.55 -13.23 11.32
CA THR A 115 17.10 -13.96 10.17
C THR A 115 18.26 -13.21 9.51
N VAL A 116 19.40 -13.89 9.39
CA VAL A 116 20.53 -13.44 8.56
C VAL A 116 20.41 -14.08 7.18
N GLY A 117 20.26 -13.26 6.14
CA GLY A 117 20.02 -13.74 4.78
C GLY A 117 18.54 -13.83 4.44
N VAL A 118 18.18 -14.68 3.48
CA VAL A 118 16.79 -14.91 3.05
C VAL A 118 16.51 -16.41 3.16
N ASP A 119 15.43 -16.78 3.84
CA ASP A 119 14.97 -18.17 3.93
C ASP A 119 13.63 -18.35 3.19
N SER A 120 13.67 -18.98 2.01
CA SER A 120 12.49 -19.21 1.18
C SER A 120 11.44 -20.13 1.79
N ALA A 121 11.79 -20.93 2.80
CA ALA A 121 10.82 -21.76 3.51
C ALA A 121 9.84 -20.90 4.32
N VAL A 122 10.34 -19.79 4.87
CA VAL A 122 9.62 -18.94 5.82
C VAL A 122 9.37 -17.51 5.32
N GLU A 123 9.98 -17.08 4.20
CA GLU A 123 9.79 -15.76 3.60
C GLU A 123 9.33 -15.83 2.13
N PHE A 124 8.64 -14.79 1.66
CA PHE A 124 8.34 -14.57 0.25
C PHE A 124 9.55 -13.93 -0.46
N VAL A 125 10.16 -14.63 -1.43
CA VAL A 125 11.43 -14.22 -2.07
C VAL A 125 11.24 -13.51 -3.42
N ALA A 126 10.12 -13.76 -4.09
CA ALA A 126 9.77 -13.10 -5.33
C ALA A 126 8.52 -12.22 -5.11
N PRO A 127 8.41 -11.06 -5.79
CA PRO A 127 7.13 -10.35 -5.91
C PRO A 127 6.06 -11.35 -6.34
N GLY A 128 4.87 -11.23 -5.74
CA GLY A 128 3.79 -12.17 -6.02
C GLY A 128 3.47 -12.15 -7.51
N VAL A 129 3.30 -13.34 -8.11
CA VAL A 129 2.78 -13.53 -9.48
C VAL A 129 1.27 -13.16 -9.54
N GLY A 130 0.75 -12.42 -8.55
CA GLY A 130 -0.57 -11.80 -8.57
C GLY A 130 -0.49 -10.56 -9.43
N GLY A 131 -1.02 -10.67 -10.65
CA GLY A 131 -0.95 -9.62 -11.67
C GLY A 131 -1.30 -8.24 -11.14
N VAL A 132 -0.47 -7.27 -11.56
CA VAL A 132 -0.67 -5.82 -11.58
C VAL A 132 -1.70 -5.27 -10.59
N ASP A 133 -1.18 -4.50 -9.63
CA ASP A 133 -1.79 -3.30 -9.03
C ASP A 133 -3.09 -2.94 -9.75
N GLU A 134 -4.22 -2.96 -9.02
CA GLU A 134 -5.52 -2.45 -9.46
C GLU A 134 -5.29 -1.33 -10.48
N ALA A 135 -5.77 -1.53 -11.71
CA ALA A 135 -5.52 -0.64 -12.83
C ALA A 135 -5.56 0.79 -12.33
N ILE A 136 -4.38 1.43 -12.24
CA ILE A 136 -4.27 2.84 -11.83
C ILE A 136 -5.36 3.53 -12.63
N GLY A 137 -6.36 4.05 -11.92
CA GLY A 137 -7.56 4.64 -12.51
C GLY A 137 -7.15 5.90 -13.26
N MET A 138 -6.53 5.73 -14.42
CA MET A 138 -6.02 6.82 -15.20
C MET A 138 -7.18 7.32 -16.03
N ARG A 139 -7.65 8.51 -15.68
CA ARG A 139 -8.61 9.21 -16.50
C ARG A 139 -7.88 9.82 -17.69
N ALA A 140 -8.13 9.29 -18.89
CA ALA A 140 -7.73 9.93 -20.12
C ALA A 140 -8.73 11.02 -20.50
N VAL A 141 -8.23 12.13 -21.05
CA VAL A 141 -9.04 13.19 -21.64
C VAL A 141 -8.48 13.47 -23.04
N ASP A 142 -9.37 13.51 -24.03
CA ASP A 142 -8.98 13.88 -25.40
C ASP A 142 -8.67 15.38 -25.46
N VAL A 143 -7.49 15.71 -25.99
CA VAL A 143 -6.94 17.06 -26.12
C VAL A 143 -6.65 17.42 -27.58
N SER A 144 -7.03 16.56 -28.52
CA SER A 144 -6.66 16.70 -29.93
C SER A 144 -7.28 17.93 -30.60
N SER A 145 -8.49 18.32 -30.20
CA SER A 145 -9.21 19.48 -30.73
C SER A 145 -8.96 20.76 -29.94
N ASP A 146 -8.85 20.67 -28.62
CA ASP A 146 -8.65 21.79 -27.70
C ASP A 146 -7.90 21.31 -26.44
N LEU A 147 -6.60 21.61 -26.39
CA LEU A 147 -5.75 21.22 -25.28
C LEU A 147 -6.17 21.91 -23.98
N GLU A 148 -6.52 23.19 -24.04
CA GLU A 148 -6.93 23.98 -22.90
C GLU A 148 -8.24 23.48 -22.29
N GLU A 149 -9.23 23.09 -23.11
CA GLU A 149 -10.47 22.48 -22.63
C GLU A 149 -10.25 21.11 -21.98
N GLY A 150 -9.37 20.29 -22.55
CA GLY A 150 -9.03 19.01 -21.92
C GLY A 150 -8.31 19.20 -20.57
N LEU A 151 -7.34 20.13 -20.50
CA LEU A 151 -6.67 20.48 -19.25
C LEU A 151 -7.63 21.05 -18.20
N ARG A 152 -8.53 21.95 -18.61
CA ARG A 152 -9.59 22.49 -17.74
C ARG A 152 -10.46 21.38 -17.17
N THR A 153 -10.88 20.43 -18.01
CA THR A 153 -11.66 19.26 -17.59
C THR A 153 -10.93 18.44 -16.53
N LEU A 154 -9.63 18.17 -16.72
CA LEU A 154 -8.81 17.45 -15.75
C LEU A 154 -8.71 18.18 -14.40
N LEU A 155 -8.39 19.48 -14.43
CA LEU A 155 -8.17 20.28 -13.22
C LEU A 155 -9.45 20.49 -12.40
N VAL A 156 -10.60 20.64 -13.07
CA VAL A 156 -11.90 20.75 -12.39
C VAL A 156 -12.33 19.40 -11.80
N ALA A 157 -12.13 18.31 -12.55
CA ALA A 157 -12.49 16.97 -12.08
C ALA A 157 -11.67 16.49 -10.88
N ALA A 158 -10.44 17.00 -10.71
CA ALA A 158 -9.55 16.61 -9.62
C ALA A 158 -9.99 17.12 -8.23
N ASP A 159 -10.92 18.09 -8.17
CA ASP A 159 -11.50 18.63 -6.92
C ASP A 159 -10.44 18.97 -5.83
N LEU A 160 -9.31 19.53 -6.26
CA LEU A 160 -8.15 19.78 -5.39
C LEU A 160 -8.37 20.95 -4.43
N ALA A 161 -9.25 21.89 -4.79
CA ALA A 161 -9.54 23.08 -4.02
C ALA A 161 -10.97 23.56 -4.30
N PRO A 162 -11.63 24.24 -3.33
CA PRO A 162 -12.99 24.74 -3.51
C PRO A 162 -13.10 25.79 -4.62
N THR A 163 -12.01 26.51 -4.92
CA THR A 163 -11.92 27.45 -6.03
C THR A 163 -10.52 27.54 -6.60
N TRP A 164 -10.43 27.80 -7.91
CA TRP A 164 -9.21 28.17 -8.60
C TRP A 164 -9.08 29.70 -8.64
N ARG A 165 -7.91 30.22 -8.29
CA ARG A 165 -7.66 31.68 -8.32
C ARG A 165 -7.70 32.22 -9.76
N HIS A 166 -7.02 31.54 -10.68
CA HIS A 166 -6.90 31.97 -12.09
C HIS A 166 -6.89 30.77 -13.05
N LEU A 167 -7.92 29.92 -13.01
CA LEU A 167 -7.98 28.67 -13.80
C LEU A 167 -7.61 28.84 -15.27
N THR A 168 -8.19 29.84 -15.96
CA THR A 168 -7.89 30.10 -17.38
C THR A 168 -6.40 30.40 -17.62
N ARG A 169 -5.78 31.17 -16.72
CA ARG A 169 -4.35 31.50 -16.82
C ARG A 169 -3.49 30.25 -16.62
N ASP A 170 -3.80 29.44 -15.60
CA ASP A 170 -3.02 28.25 -15.27
C ASP A 170 -3.13 27.19 -16.37
N VAL A 171 -4.33 27.02 -16.95
CA VAL A 171 -4.58 26.18 -18.13
C VAL A 171 -3.77 26.65 -19.35
N THR A 172 -3.75 27.97 -19.62
CA THR A 172 -3.00 28.55 -20.74
C THR A 172 -1.49 28.30 -20.57
N LEU A 173 -0.95 28.55 -19.37
CA LEU A 173 0.46 28.32 -19.07
C LEU A 173 0.85 26.84 -19.23
N ALA A 174 0.02 25.92 -18.75
CA ALA A 174 0.25 24.49 -18.92
C ALA A 174 0.18 24.06 -20.39
N GLY A 175 -0.78 24.60 -21.16
CA GLY A 175 -0.91 24.33 -22.60
C GLY A 175 0.31 24.81 -23.39
N ASP A 176 0.80 26.01 -23.12
CA ASP A 176 1.99 26.57 -23.77
C ASP A 176 3.25 25.74 -23.50
N GLU A 177 3.45 25.31 -22.25
CA GLU A 177 4.56 24.44 -21.87
C GLU A 177 4.51 23.09 -22.58
N ILE A 178 3.34 22.44 -22.62
CA ILE A 178 3.14 21.16 -23.32
C ILE A 178 3.49 21.32 -24.80
N ARG A 179 2.98 22.36 -25.47
CA ARG A 179 3.29 22.63 -26.88
C ARG A 179 4.78 22.88 -27.11
N GLN A 180 5.42 23.64 -26.22
CA GLN A 180 6.86 23.89 -26.30
C GLN A 180 7.65 22.58 -26.18
N ARG A 181 7.24 21.70 -25.27
CA ARG A 181 7.89 20.40 -25.08
C ARG A 181 7.71 19.47 -26.28
N ILE A 182 6.51 19.42 -26.86
CA ILE A 182 6.25 18.64 -28.10
C ILE A 182 7.15 19.12 -29.25
N ARG A 183 7.25 20.44 -29.46
CA ARG A 183 8.14 21.02 -30.48
C ARG A 183 9.62 20.66 -30.22
N TYR A 184 10.07 20.76 -28.97
CA TYR A 184 11.44 20.39 -28.59
C TYR A 184 11.76 18.92 -28.89
N LEU A 185 10.77 18.04 -28.73
CA LEU A 185 10.90 16.60 -28.97
C LEU A 185 10.71 16.20 -30.45
N GLY A 186 10.36 17.15 -31.33
CA GLY A 186 10.09 16.86 -32.75
C GLY A 186 8.82 16.06 -33.00
N LEU A 187 7.85 16.14 -32.09
CA LEU A 187 6.61 15.35 -32.10
C LEU A 187 5.39 16.13 -32.63
N GLY A 188 5.58 17.33 -33.18
CA GLY A 188 4.48 18.20 -33.63
C GLY A 188 4.87 19.13 -34.75
#